data_AF-A0A9C6XVQ1-F1
#
_entry.id   AF-A0A9C6XVQ1-F1
#
_cell.length_a   1.000
_cell.length_b   1.000
_cell.length_c   1.000
_cell.angle_alpha   90.00
_cell.angle_beta   90.00
_cell.angle_gamma   90.00
#
_symmetry.space_group_name_H-M   'P 1'
#
loop_
_entity.id
_entity.type
_entity.pdbx_description
1 polymer ?
#
loop_
_entity_poly.entity_id
_entity_poly.type
_entity_poly.pdbx_seq_one_letter_code
_entity_poly.pdbx_strand_id
1 'polypeptide(L)'
;MAALYKQAVRAFNRQQRDPLRESAAQVMQLFSDLERILSTDTHFMLGPWLRSARERATTELEEAVYEWNARNQLTLWGPRGEIRDYAAKQWAGLVSRYYGPRWKRYLQSLELALQEGRPFNQTAVSHDIFVNVEEPFTLDRTAFPTEPSGDAVALSEELFERWGQLLTSKAVLRRPRPRNGIPVPGSETSTEINVDAV
;
A
#
# COMPACT_ATOMS: atom_id res chain seq x y z
N MET A 1 9.19 -0.92 -3.47
CA MET A 1 7.89 -1.46 -3.92
C MET A 1 7.83 -1.73 -5.42
N ALA A 2 8.02 -0.74 -6.31
CA ALA A 2 7.89 -0.94 -7.77
C ALA A 2 8.76 -2.05 -8.40
N ALA A 3 9.97 -2.29 -7.88
CA ALA A 3 10.83 -3.37 -8.37
C ALA A 3 10.25 -4.77 -8.05
N LEU A 4 9.86 -5.00 -6.80
CA LEU A 4 9.26 -6.24 -6.32
C LEU A 4 7.91 -6.51 -7.01
N TYR A 5 7.09 -5.46 -7.18
CA TYR A 5 5.86 -5.55 -7.95
C TYR A 5 6.11 -6.06 -9.38
N LYS A 6 7.08 -5.45 -10.08
CA LYS A 6 7.45 -5.86 -11.44
C LYS A 6 7.96 -7.30 -11.49
N GLN A 7 8.65 -7.77 -10.44
CA GLN A 7 9.09 -9.16 -10.33
C GLN A 7 7.90 -10.11 -10.16
N ALA A 8 6.97 -9.81 -9.26
CA ALA A 8 5.75 -10.59 -9.05
C ALA A 8 4.92 -10.71 -10.34
N VAL A 9 4.66 -9.59 -11.02
CA VAL A 9 3.92 -9.59 -12.30
C VAL A 9 4.64 -10.39 -13.38
N ARG A 10 5.96 -10.26 -13.49
CA ARG A 10 6.75 -11.06 -14.44
C ARG A 10 6.67 -12.55 -14.14
N ALA A 11 6.75 -12.94 -12.87
CA ALA A 11 6.63 -14.32 -12.45
C ALA A 11 5.25 -14.87 -12.78
N PHE A 12 4.18 -14.12 -12.47
CA PHE A 12 2.81 -14.49 -12.84
C PHE A 12 2.65 -14.68 -14.35
N ASN A 13 3.10 -13.72 -15.17
CA ASN A 13 3.02 -13.80 -16.63
C ASN A 13 3.82 -14.97 -17.23
N ARG A 14 4.90 -15.39 -16.56
CA ARG A 14 5.72 -16.55 -16.95
C ARG A 14 5.26 -17.85 -16.30
N GLN A 15 4.14 -17.83 -15.59
CA GLN A 15 3.58 -18.96 -14.85
C GLN A 15 4.53 -19.57 -13.81
N GLN A 16 5.40 -18.76 -13.22
CA GLN A 16 6.41 -19.19 -12.26
C GLN A 16 5.89 -19.04 -10.82
N ARG A 17 5.51 -20.15 -10.19
CA ARG A 17 4.89 -20.18 -8.85
C ARG A 17 5.84 -19.72 -7.74
N ASP A 18 7.02 -20.32 -7.66
CA ASP A 18 7.95 -20.01 -6.55
C ASP A 18 8.46 -18.56 -6.60
N PRO A 19 8.88 -18.00 -7.76
CA PRO A 19 9.26 -16.59 -7.86
C PRO A 19 8.12 -15.62 -7.55
N LEU A 20 6.88 -15.98 -7.87
CA LEU A 20 5.71 -15.17 -7.52
C LEU A 20 5.54 -15.13 -6.00
N ARG A 21 5.57 -16.29 -5.33
CA ARG A 21 5.46 -16.41 -3.88
C ARG A 21 6.58 -15.66 -3.16
N GLU A 22 7.82 -15.80 -3.64
CA GLU A 22 8.97 -15.09 -3.08
C GLU A 22 8.80 -13.57 -3.19
N SER A 23 8.45 -13.08 -4.38
CA SER A 23 8.21 -11.65 -4.61
C SER A 23 7.06 -11.12 -3.76
N ALA A 24 5.98 -11.90 -3.63
CA ALA A 24 4.83 -11.56 -2.80
C ALA A 24 5.21 -11.46 -1.31
N ALA A 25 5.98 -12.43 -0.80
CA ALA A 25 6.50 -12.40 0.57
C ALA A 25 7.39 -11.16 0.82
N GLN A 26 8.25 -10.81 -0.14
CA GLN A 26 9.08 -9.60 -0.06
C GLN A 26 8.24 -8.31 -0.08
N VAL A 27 7.17 -8.24 -0.87
CA VAL A 27 6.24 -7.09 -0.83
C VAL A 27 5.58 -6.97 0.55
N MET A 28 5.12 -8.08 1.13
CA MET A 28 4.52 -8.05 2.47
C MET A 28 5.52 -7.68 3.56
N GLN A 29 6.77 -8.16 3.47
CA GLN A 29 7.84 -7.74 4.37
C GLN A 29 8.12 -6.25 4.25
N LEU A 30 8.12 -5.70 3.03
CA LEU A 30 8.29 -4.27 2.81
C LEU A 30 7.16 -3.45 3.47
N PHE A 31 5.91 -3.90 3.43
CA PHE A 31 4.81 -3.24 4.15
C PHE A 31 5.01 -3.30 5.67
N SER A 32 5.47 -4.44 6.20
CA SER A 32 5.78 -4.56 7.62
C SER A 32 6.91 -3.63 8.04
N ASP A 33 7.94 -3.48 7.21
CA ASP A 33 9.07 -2.59 7.48
C ASP A 33 8.67 -1.11 7.34
N LEU A 34 7.80 -0.80 6.38
CA LEU A 34 7.22 0.53 6.22
C LEU A 34 6.38 0.92 7.44
N GLU A 35 5.55 0.01 7.96
CA GLU A 35 4.80 0.24 9.21
C GLU A 35 5.76 0.54 10.38
N ARG A 36 6.86 -0.22 10.50
CA ARG A 36 7.84 -0.05 11.58
C ARG A 36 8.47 1.33 11.57
N ILE A 37 8.99 1.77 10.42
CA ILE A 37 9.65 3.08 10.33
C ILE A 37 8.66 4.24 10.46
N LEU A 38 7.43 4.11 9.96
CA LEU A 38 6.42 5.16 10.12
C LEU A 38 5.93 5.29 11.57
N SER A 39 6.06 4.22 12.37
CA SER A 39 5.66 4.24 13.78
C SER A 39 6.64 4.98 14.70
N THR A 40 7.81 5.40 14.21
CA THR A 40 8.84 6.05 15.02
C THR A 40 8.63 7.55 15.21
N ASP A 41 7.64 8.14 14.53
CA ASP A 41 7.37 9.58 14.59
C ASP A 41 5.87 9.85 14.49
N THR A 42 5.34 10.62 15.45
CA THR A 42 3.92 10.98 15.56
C THR A 42 3.34 11.58 14.28
N HIS A 43 4.12 12.30 13.48
CA HIS A 43 3.67 12.95 12.24
C HIS A 43 3.37 11.94 11.12
N PHE A 44 3.82 10.69 11.27
CA PHE A 44 3.58 9.59 10.34
C PHE A 44 2.62 8.53 10.91
N MET A 45 1.82 8.86 11.92
CA MET A 45 0.89 7.92 12.56
C MET A 45 -0.58 8.27 12.30
N LEU A 46 -1.41 7.26 12.07
CA LEU A 46 -2.87 7.41 11.92
C LEU A 46 -3.57 7.74 13.25
N GLY A 47 -3.07 7.22 14.38
CA GLY A 47 -3.72 7.38 15.68
C GLY A 47 -3.96 8.82 16.11
N PRO A 48 -2.97 9.73 16.02
CA PRO A 48 -3.16 11.15 16.34
C PRO A 48 -4.25 11.82 15.50
N TRP A 49 -4.33 11.50 14.19
CA TRP A 49 -5.37 12.02 13.30
C TRP A 49 -6.77 11.57 13.73
N LEU A 50 -6.96 10.26 13.97
CA LEU A 50 -8.26 9.73 14.38
C LEU A 50 -8.65 10.19 15.79
N ARG A 51 -7.68 10.27 16.72
CA ARG A 51 -7.91 10.83 18.05
C ARG A 51 -8.39 12.28 17.96
N SER A 52 -7.71 13.10 17.17
CA SER A 52 -8.12 14.50 16.97
C SER A 52 -9.53 14.61 16.38
N ALA A 53 -9.93 13.71 15.47
CA ALA A 53 -11.29 13.71 14.93
C ALA A 53 -12.33 13.40 16.03
N ARG A 54 -12.08 12.37 16.85
CA ARG A 54 -12.97 12.00 17.96
C ARG A 54 -13.10 13.08 19.02
N GLU A 55 -11.99 13.71 19.42
CA GLU A 55 -11.96 14.74 20.47
C GLU A 55 -12.72 16.03 20.10
N ARG A 56 -13.09 16.21 18.83
CA ARG A 56 -13.92 17.33 18.37
C ARG A 56 -15.42 17.09 18.56
N ALA A 57 -15.83 15.86 18.84
CA ALA A 57 -17.23 15.50 19.03
C ALA A 57 -17.72 15.85 20.44
N THR A 58 -19.01 16.17 20.56
CA THR A 58 -19.69 16.39 21.84
C THR A 58 -20.62 15.24 22.23
N THR A 59 -20.90 14.34 21.29
CA THR A 59 -21.74 13.16 21.49
C THR A 59 -21.09 11.92 20.88
N GLU A 60 -21.48 10.73 21.35
CA GLU A 60 -21.00 9.45 20.78
C GLU A 60 -21.35 9.29 19.30
N LEU A 61 -22.49 9.85 18.86
CA LEU A 61 -22.90 9.84 17.46
C LEU A 61 -21.98 10.72 16.61
N GLU A 62 -21.68 11.94 17.06
CA GLU A 62 -20.73 12.82 16.38
C GLU A 62 -19.33 12.19 16.33
N GLU A 63 -18.91 11.53 17.41
CA GLU A 63 -17.61 10.86 17.46
C GLU A 63 -17.50 9.80 16.36
N ALA A 64 -18.52 8.95 16.23
CA ALA A 64 -18.58 7.93 15.19
C ALA A 64 -18.54 8.55 13.77
N VAL A 65 -19.32 9.61 13.54
CA VAL A 65 -19.38 10.29 12.23
C VAL A 65 -18.04 10.97 11.91
N TYR A 66 -17.39 11.60 12.89
CA TYR A 66 -16.12 12.29 12.68
C TYR A 66 -14.98 11.32 12.43
N GLU A 67 -14.93 10.19 13.14
CA GLU A 67 -13.96 9.14 12.86
C GLU A 67 -14.19 8.51 11.47
N TRP A 68 -15.44 8.22 11.10
CA TRP A 68 -15.77 7.74 9.75
C TRP A 68 -15.31 8.72 8.67
N ASN A 69 -15.62 10.02 8.83
CA ASN A 69 -15.16 11.07 7.92
C ASN A 69 -13.62 11.12 7.81
N ALA A 70 -12.93 11.04 8.95
CA ALA A 70 -11.48 11.09 9.02
C ALA A 70 -10.81 9.90 8.33
N ARG A 71 -11.40 8.70 8.43
CA ARG A 71 -10.94 7.50 7.70
C ARG A 71 -11.25 7.61 6.22
N ASN A 72 -12.50 7.93 5.88
CA ASN A 72 -12.99 8.02 4.51
C ASN A 72 -12.21 9.05 3.69
N GLN A 73 -11.90 10.22 4.26
CA GLN A 73 -11.13 11.25 3.57
C GLN A 73 -9.75 10.77 3.12
N LEU A 74 -9.09 9.89 3.88
CA LEU A 74 -7.76 9.38 3.54
C LEU A 74 -7.80 8.23 2.52
N THR A 75 -8.95 7.60 2.35
CA THR A 75 -9.12 6.34 1.61
C THR A 75 -10.09 6.50 0.45
N LEU A 76 -11.39 6.25 0.66
CA LEU A 76 -12.40 6.18 -0.39
C LEU A 76 -12.83 7.57 -0.92
N TRP A 77 -12.64 8.61 -0.11
CA TRP A 77 -13.00 10.02 -0.38
C TRP A 77 -14.50 10.28 -0.62
N GLY A 78 -15.31 9.22 -0.70
CA GLY A 78 -16.76 9.22 -0.74
C GLY A 78 -17.29 7.83 -0.34
N PRO A 79 -18.61 7.70 -0.10
CA PRO A 79 -19.20 6.50 0.50
C PRO A 79 -19.02 5.23 -0.34
N ARG A 80 -18.69 5.35 -1.63
CA ARG A 80 -18.50 4.21 -2.53
C ARG A 80 -17.16 4.26 -3.28
N GLY A 81 -16.19 5.02 -2.77
CA GLY A 81 -14.87 5.12 -3.42
C GLY A 81 -14.81 6.05 -4.62
N GLU A 82 -15.60 7.13 -4.62
CA GLU A 82 -15.73 8.07 -5.73
C GLU A 82 -14.39 8.66 -6.21
N ILE A 83 -13.45 8.93 -5.29
CA ILE A 83 -12.08 9.40 -5.63
C ILE A 83 -11.07 8.66 -4.76
N ARG A 84 -11.06 7.34 -4.89
CA ARG A 84 -10.22 6.43 -4.11
C ARG A 84 -8.74 6.84 -4.12
N ASP A 85 -8.15 6.83 -2.94
CA ASP A 85 -6.75 7.12 -2.62
C ASP A 85 -6.26 8.54 -2.98
N TYR A 86 -7.16 9.47 -3.30
CA TYR A 86 -6.79 10.85 -3.65
C TYR A 86 -5.97 11.57 -2.57
N ALA A 87 -6.37 11.41 -1.31
CA ALA A 87 -5.68 12.00 -0.17
C ALA A 87 -4.86 10.96 0.62
N ALA A 88 -4.36 9.91 -0.06
CA ALA A 88 -3.54 8.87 0.53
C ALA A 88 -2.39 9.45 1.38
N LYS A 89 -2.02 8.72 2.43
CA LYS A 89 -0.92 9.06 3.34
C LYS A 89 -0.10 7.81 3.62
N GLN A 90 1.21 7.96 3.69
CA GLN A 90 2.08 6.91 4.19
C GLN A 90 2.14 7.04 5.72
N TRP A 91 1.10 6.54 6.39
CA TRP A 91 1.03 6.54 7.85
C TRP A 91 1.02 5.13 8.41
N ALA A 92 1.69 4.95 9.55
CA ALA A 92 1.53 3.78 10.40
C ALA A 92 0.05 3.63 10.79
N GLY A 93 -0.44 2.40 10.78
CA GLY A 93 -1.86 2.08 10.90
C GLY A 93 -2.57 2.04 9.55
N LEU A 94 -2.42 3.05 8.68
CA LEU A 94 -2.94 2.97 7.30
C LEU A 94 -2.22 1.90 6.50
N VAL A 95 -0.89 1.83 6.63
CA VAL A 95 -0.07 0.82 5.97
C VAL A 95 -0.47 -0.59 6.41
N SER A 96 -0.53 -0.85 7.72
CA SER A 96 -0.86 -2.18 8.22
C SER A 96 -2.34 -2.58 8.07
N ARG A 97 -3.28 -1.63 8.09
CA ARG A 97 -4.74 -1.93 8.13
C ARG A 97 -5.50 -1.64 6.85
N TYR A 98 -4.94 -0.86 5.93
CA TYR A 98 -5.59 -0.53 4.66
C TYR A 98 -4.74 -0.99 3.48
N TYR A 99 -3.53 -0.46 3.30
CA TYR A 99 -2.72 -0.80 2.11
C TYR A 99 -2.21 -2.26 2.11
N GLY A 100 -1.62 -2.72 3.22
CA GLY A 100 -1.09 -4.08 3.32
C GLY A 100 -2.12 -5.17 3.04
N PRO A 101 -3.32 -5.13 3.65
CA PRO A 101 -4.38 -6.11 3.36
C PRO A 101 -4.87 -6.08 1.91
N ARG A 102 -4.96 -4.91 1.26
CA ARG A 102 -5.30 -4.80 -0.18
C ARG A 102 -4.27 -5.55 -1.04
N TRP A 103 -3.00 -5.26 -0.80
CA TRP A 103 -1.89 -5.91 -1.50
C TRP A 103 -1.83 -7.41 -1.25
N LYS A 104 -2.11 -7.86 -0.02
CA LYS A 104 -2.17 -9.28 0.32
C LYS A 104 -3.23 -10.00 -0.49
N ARG A 105 -4.45 -9.46 -0.56
CA ARG A 105 -5.57 -10.05 -1.33
C ARG A 105 -5.24 -10.13 -2.80
N TYR A 106 -4.70 -9.04 -3.36
CA TYR A 106 -4.26 -9.01 -4.74
C TYR A 106 -3.18 -10.07 -5.04
N LEU A 107 -2.10 -10.14 -4.25
CA LEU A 107 -1.03 -11.13 -4.47
C LEU A 107 -1.54 -12.57 -4.32
N GLN A 108 -2.39 -12.84 -3.32
CA GLN A 108 -3.02 -14.15 -3.14
C GLN A 108 -3.90 -14.54 -4.33
N SER A 109 -4.60 -13.58 -4.93
CA SER A 109 -5.43 -13.82 -6.11
C SER A 109 -4.63 -14.16 -7.37
N LEU A 110 -3.42 -13.59 -7.51
CA LEU A 110 -2.47 -13.99 -8.56
C LEU A 110 -1.99 -15.43 -8.34
N GLU A 111 -1.61 -15.77 -7.11
CA GLU A 111 -1.20 -17.14 -6.77
C GLU A 111 -2.33 -18.15 -7.04
N LEU A 112 -3.56 -17.83 -6.65
CA LEU A 112 -4.73 -18.69 -6.86
C LEU A 112 -5.02 -18.89 -8.36
N ALA A 113 -5.03 -17.81 -9.15
CA ALA A 113 -5.23 -17.91 -10.59
C ALA A 113 -4.18 -18.81 -11.26
N LEU A 114 -2.92 -18.72 -10.82
CA LEU A 114 -1.82 -19.56 -11.32
C LEU A 114 -1.91 -21.02 -10.85
N GLN A 115 -2.43 -21.25 -9.63
CA GLN A 115 -2.65 -22.59 -9.09
C GLN A 115 -3.76 -23.34 -9.85
N GLU A 116 -4.86 -22.64 -10.13
CA GLU A 116 -6.05 -23.18 -10.78
C GLU A 116 -5.97 -23.15 -12.32
N GLY A 117 -4.96 -22.50 -12.89
CA GLY A 117 -4.78 -22.40 -14.34
C GLY A 117 -5.86 -21.54 -15.02
N ARG A 118 -6.44 -20.58 -14.29
CA ARG A 118 -7.49 -19.69 -14.79
C ARG A 118 -6.98 -18.27 -15.05
N PRO A 119 -7.63 -17.49 -15.93
CA PRO A 119 -7.28 -16.09 -16.11
C PRO A 119 -7.52 -15.29 -14.82
N PHE A 120 -6.65 -14.30 -14.60
CA PHE A 120 -6.82 -13.33 -13.54
C PHE A 120 -8.01 -12.40 -13.82
N ASN A 121 -8.89 -12.24 -12.83
CA ASN A 121 -10.08 -11.40 -12.94
C ASN A 121 -9.94 -10.17 -12.05
N GLN A 122 -9.49 -9.05 -12.64
CA GLN A 122 -9.27 -7.80 -11.93
C GLN A 122 -10.55 -7.28 -11.26
N THR A 123 -11.70 -7.33 -11.94
CA THR A 123 -12.97 -6.82 -11.40
C THR A 123 -13.38 -7.57 -10.13
N ALA A 124 -13.27 -8.90 -10.12
CA ALA A 124 -13.59 -9.71 -8.94
C ALA A 124 -12.64 -9.40 -7.77
N VAL A 125 -11.35 -9.21 -8.04
CA VAL A 125 -10.35 -8.87 -7.02
C VAL A 125 -10.56 -7.46 -6.47
N SER A 126 -10.84 -6.47 -7.33
CA SER A 126 -11.16 -5.12 -6.90
C SER A 126 -12.43 -5.09 -6.01
N HIS A 127 -13.44 -5.89 -6.35
CA HIS A 127 -14.64 -6.02 -5.53
C HIS A 127 -14.35 -6.70 -4.18
N ASP A 128 -13.58 -7.78 -4.17
CA ASP A 128 -13.14 -8.45 -2.94
C ASP A 128 -12.35 -7.51 -2.01
N ILE A 129 -11.46 -6.69 -2.58
CA ILE A 129 -10.70 -5.68 -1.87
C ILE A 129 -11.63 -4.62 -1.26
N PHE A 130 -12.58 -4.09 -2.04
CA PHE A 130 -13.52 -3.07 -1.56
C PHE A 130 -14.33 -3.59 -0.36
N VAL A 131 -14.99 -4.74 -0.54
CA VAL A 131 -15.91 -5.31 0.45
C VAL A 131 -15.20 -5.77 1.72
N ASN A 132 -13.98 -6.30 1.60
CA ASN A 132 -13.32 -6.94 2.74
C ASN A 132 -12.18 -6.13 3.34
N VAL A 133 -11.83 -4.98 2.77
CA VAL A 133 -10.76 -4.12 3.28
C VAL A 133 -11.20 -2.67 3.29
N GLU A 134 -11.55 -2.11 2.13
CA GLU A 134 -11.65 -0.66 1.99
C GLU A 134 -12.86 -0.10 2.74
N GLU A 135 -14.05 -0.66 2.52
CA GLU A 135 -15.27 -0.25 3.21
C GLU A 135 -15.20 -0.58 4.72
N PRO A 136 -14.86 -1.81 5.15
CA PRO A 136 -14.73 -2.12 6.58
C PRO A 136 -13.73 -1.21 7.30
N PHE A 137 -12.63 -0.82 6.66
CA PHE A 137 -11.66 0.10 7.27
C PHE A 137 -12.29 1.45 7.63
N THR A 138 -13.20 1.97 6.80
CA THR A 138 -13.89 3.25 7.08
C THR A 138 -14.89 3.13 8.24
N LEU A 139 -15.48 1.95 8.43
CA LEU A 139 -16.49 1.67 9.46
C LEU A 139 -15.88 1.18 10.78
N ASP A 140 -14.63 0.73 10.77
CA ASP A 140 -13.89 0.28 11.95
C ASP A 140 -13.68 1.43 12.95
N ARG A 141 -13.72 1.12 14.25
CA ARG A 141 -13.48 2.04 15.37
C ARG A 141 -12.31 1.61 16.27
N THR A 142 -11.51 0.66 15.80
CA THR A 142 -10.30 0.22 16.49
C THR A 142 -9.36 1.40 16.68
N ALA A 143 -8.97 1.64 17.94
CA ALA A 143 -8.00 2.67 18.28
C ALA A 143 -6.60 2.30 17.78
N PHE A 144 -5.83 3.32 17.40
CA PHE A 144 -4.45 3.19 16.97
C PHE A 144 -3.51 3.85 17.97
N PRO A 145 -2.24 3.38 18.07
CA PRO A 145 -1.22 4.05 18.86
C PRO A 145 -1.06 5.51 18.46
N THR A 146 -0.78 6.35 19.44
CA THR A 146 -0.65 7.80 19.25
C THR A 146 0.70 8.35 19.66
N GLU A 147 1.44 7.54 20.42
CA GLU A 147 2.81 7.82 20.80
C GLU A 147 3.73 6.99 19.91
N PRO A 148 4.84 7.57 19.45
CA PRO A 148 5.78 6.88 18.58
C PRO A 148 6.52 5.79 19.36
N SER A 149 7.04 4.81 18.64
CA SER A 149 7.83 3.73 19.21
C SER A 149 8.97 3.33 18.27
N GLY A 150 10.14 3.05 18.86
CA GLY A 150 11.36 2.69 18.13
C GLY A 150 12.31 3.86 17.90
N ASP A 151 13.49 3.54 17.38
CA ASP A 151 14.54 4.50 17.00
C ASP A 151 14.54 4.65 15.48
N ALA A 152 14.18 5.86 15.00
CA ALA A 152 14.08 6.16 13.58
C ALA A 152 15.42 6.01 12.84
N VAL A 153 16.54 6.41 13.48
CA VAL A 153 17.86 6.38 12.86
C VAL A 153 18.32 4.93 12.73
N ALA A 154 18.29 4.18 13.84
CA ALA A 154 18.70 2.79 13.84
C ALA A 154 17.85 1.93 12.88
N LEU A 155 16.52 2.15 12.84
CA LEU A 155 15.65 1.46 11.89
C LEU A 155 15.94 1.88 10.44
N SER A 156 16.23 3.15 10.17
CA SER A 156 16.58 3.59 8.82
C SER A 156 17.84 2.90 8.28
N GLU A 157 18.84 2.70 9.14
CA GLU A 157 20.08 1.98 8.81
C GLU A 157 19.78 0.49 8.53
N GLU A 158 19.05 -0.18 9.43
CA GLU A 158 18.62 -1.58 9.26
C GLU A 158 17.89 -1.78 7.92
N LEU A 159 16.93 -0.91 7.62
CA LEU A 159 16.13 -1.00 6.40
C LEU A 159 16.95 -0.67 5.15
N PHE A 160 17.88 0.27 5.24
CA PHE A 160 18.79 0.57 4.15
C PHE A 160 19.69 -0.62 3.83
N GLU A 161 20.23 -1.32 4.83
CA GLU A 161 21.02 -2.54 4.61
C GLU A 161 20.18 -3.66 3.97
N ARG A 162 18.97 -3.89 4.48
CA ARG A 162 18.06 -4.93 3.97
C ARG A 162 17.63 -4.67 2.52
N TRP A 163 17.18 -3.46 2.24
CA TRP A 163 16.53 -3.13 0.97
C TRP A 163 17.46 -2.43 -0.04
N GLY A 164 18.63 -1.95 0.39
CA GLY A 164 19.57 -1.19 -0.43
C GLY A 164 20.10 -1.97 -1.64
N GLN A 165 20.25 -3.28 -1.54
CA GLN A 165 20.65 -4.14 -2.66
C GLN A 165 19.57 -4.20 -3.77
N LEU A 166 18.29 -4.19 -3.37
CA LEU A 166 17.17 -4.12 -4.31
C LEU A 166 17.10 -2.76 -5.03
N LEU A 167 17.64 -1.69 -4.44
CA LEU A 167 17.74 -0.37 -5.05
C LEU A 167 18.98 -0.21 -5.96
N THR A 168 20.08 -0.90 -5.65
CA THR A 168 21.34 -0.79 -6.40
C THR A 168 21.42 -1.72 -7.61
N SER A 169 20.62 -2.79 -7.67
CA SER A 169 20.56 -3.73 -8.81
C SER A 169 20.03 -3.13 -10.13
N LYS A 170 19.61 -1.85 -10.13
CA LYS A 170 19.44 -1.03 -11.34
C LYS A 170 19.97 0.39 -11.13
N ALA A 171 21.29 0.56 -11.25
CA ALA A 171 21.94 1.76 -11.78
C ALA A 171 21.34 3.15 -11.41
N VAL A 172 21.24 3.54 -10.13
CA VAL A 172 21.01 4.96 -9.77
C VAL A 172 21.71 5.35 -8.46
N LEU A 173 23.03 5.54 -8.55
CA LEU A 173 23.72 6.68 -7.92
C LEU A 173 24.67 7.29 -8.97
N ARG A 174 24.17 7.59 -10.18
CA ARG A 174 24.86 8.49 -11.11
C ARG A 174 24.40 9.91 -10.81
N ARG A 175 25.37 10.77 -10.46
CA ARG A 175 25.20 12.23 -10.32
C ARG A 175 24.46 12.82 -11.55
N PRO A 176 23.62 13.84 -11.37
CA PRO A 176 22.81 14.37 -12.47
C PRO A 176 23.71 14.94 -13.58
N ARG A 177 23.42 14.55 -14.83
CA ARG A 177 23.97 15.19 -16.03
C ARG A 177 22.98 16.24 -16.56
N PRO A 178 23.43 17.32 -17.23
CA PRO A 178 22.55 18.38 -17.70
C PRO A 178 21.60 17.87 -18.80
N ARG A 179 20.36 18.37 -18.77
CA ARG A 179 19.26 18.02 -19.69
C ARG A 179 19.59 18.45 -21.13
N ASN A 180 19.37 17.55 -22.10
CA ASN A 180 19.08 17.90 -23.49
C ASN A 180 18.14 16.86 -24.12
N GLY A 181 17.04 17.34 -24.72
CA GLY A 181 16.28 16.70 -25.80
C GLY A 181 15.26 15.61 -25.44
N ILE A 182 14.00 15.81 -25.84
CA ILE A 182 12.86 14.86 -25.71
C ILE A 182 12.70 14.06 -27.02
N PRO A 183 12.45 12.74 -26.96
CA PRO A 183 11.74 12.04 -28.02
C PRO A 183 10.38 11.45 -27.57
N VAL A 184 9.47 11.35 -28.54
CA VAL A 184 8.03 11.04 -28.50
C VAL A 184 7.75 9.53 -28.31
N PRO A 185 6.65 9.09 -27.66
CA PRO A 185 6.33 7.67 -27.50
C PRO A 185 5.37 7.11 -28.56
N GLY A 186 5.65 5.88 -29.00
CA GLY A 186 4.76 4.98 -29.71
C GLY A 186 4.42 3.76 -28.84
N SER A 187 3.20 3.25 -29.02
CA SER A 187 2.42 2.32 -28.21
C SER A 187 2.85 0.85 -28.25
N GLU A 188 2.69 0.12 -27.14
CA GLU A 188 2.41 -1.33 -27.13
C GLU A 188 1.43 -1.69 -26.00
N THR A 189 0.29 -2.26 -26.37
CA THR A 189 -0.74 -2.80 -25.49
C THR A 189 -0.34 -4.19 -25.00
N SER A 190 0.11 -4.27 -23.74
CA SER A 190 0.05 -5.50 -22.96
C SER A 190 -1.23 -5.47 -22.12
N THR A 191 -1.87 -6.62 -21.86
CA THR A 191 -2.94 -6.72 -20.87
C THR A 191 -2.37 -6.30 -19.51
N GLU A 192 -2.50 -5.01 -19.21
CA GLU A 192 -1.84 -4.39 -18.08
C GLU A 192 -2.53 -4.82 -16.80
N ILE A 193 -1.81 -5.59 -16.01
CA ILE A 193 -2.16 -5.77 -14.61
C ILE A 193 -1.94 -4.40 -13.95
N ASN A 194 -3.06 -3.76 -13.60
CA ASN A 194 -3.08 -2.37 -13.18
C ASN A 194 -2.79 -2.25 -11.67
N VAL A 195 -1.71 -1.55 -11.32
CA VAL A 195 -1.37 -1.23 -9.91
C VAL A 195 -2.34 -0.25 -9.27
N ASP A 196 -2.98 0.61 -10.06
CA ASP A 196 -3.91 1.63 -9.56
C ASP A 196 -5.21 0.98 -9.04
N ALA A 197 -5.39 -0.32 -9.32
CA ALA A 197 -6.50 -1.11 -8.84
C ALA A 197 -6.25 -1.75 -7.46
N VAL A 198 -4.99 -1.81 -6.99
CA VAL A 198 -4.56 -2.50 -5.76
C VAL A 198 -4.40 -1.55 -4.60
#